data_AF-A0AAD6BDV4-F1
#
_entry.id   AF-A0AAD6BDV4-F1
#
_cell.length_a   1.000
_cell.length_b   1.000
_cell.length_c   1.000
_cell.angle_alpha   90.00
_cell.angle_beta   90.00
_cell.angle_gamma   90.00
#
_symmetry.space_group_name_H-M   'P 1'
#
loop_
_entity.id
_entity.type
_entity.pdbx_description
1 polymer ?
#
loop_
_entity_poly.entity_id
_entity_poly.type
_entity_poly.pdbx_seq_one_letter_code
_entity_poly.pdbx_strand_id
1 'polypeptide(L)'
;MMNLPNGQSIITTTAASVSEKSSSSESLSDQGSSDLKKSFDAVVFDVLKVTPEEYAGQITLMDAPVFKAIQPEELSSCGWNKKEKHSSSPNVVAFTRRFNQTSFWVVREILHAQTLKIRAEVLSLYIRTAKKLCDMNNLHAVMAVVSALQSAPIFRLTKTWALLSRKDKATFDRLDYLMSKEDNYKRLRDFISSQSMVSCIPYLEEGKIFRLRKKTKEGQKAAQGPLTPSCSSMLLL
;
A
#
# COMPACT_ATOMS: atom_id res chain seq x y z
N MET A 1 62.62 -43.77 -0.90
CA MET A 1 63.49 -42.63 -1.29
C MET A 1 62.78 -41.33 -0.97
N MET A 2 63.51 -40.24 -0.75
CA MET A 2 62.93 -38.92 -0.39
C MET A 2 62.53 -38.14 -1.65
N ASN A 3 61.53 -37.23 -1.54
CA ASN A 3 61.77 -35.78 -1.61
C ASN A 3 60.51 -34.93 -1.31
N LEU A 4 60.75 -33.63 -1.04
CA LEU A 4 59.82 -32.52 -0.73
C LEU A 4 60.06 -31.38 -1.75
N PRO A 5 59.42 -30.18 -1.67
CA PRO A 5 58.16 -29.76 -1.02
C PRO A 5 57.15 -29.41 -2.16
N ASN A 6 56.31 -28.35 -2.26
CA ASN A 6 55.83 -27.20 -1.46
C ASN A 6 54.48 -26.72 -2.10
N GLY A 7 53.65 -25.82 -1.57
CA GLY A 7 53.55 -25.13 -0.28
C GLY A 7 52.14 -24.49 -0.15
N GLN A 8 51.49 -24.56 1.02
CA GLN A 8 51.33 -23.48 2.02
C GLN A 8 50.14 -22.50 1.76
N SER A 9 49.43 -21.96 2.77
CA SER A 9 49.70 -21.88 4.22
C SER A 9 48.55 -22.40 5.15
N ILE A 10 48.20 -21.73 6.25
CA ILE A 10 47.49 -22.25 7.46
C ILE A 10 46.50 -21.22 8.07
N ILE A 11 45.53 -21.67 8.88
CA ILE A 11 44.46 -20.89 9.58
C ILE A 11 44.51 -21.09 11.12
N THR A 12 44.36 -20.01 11.92
CA THR A 12 43.86 -19.90 13.34
C THR A 12 44.46 -20.75 14.50
N THR A 13 44.40 -20.28 15.78
CA THR A 13 43.98 -21.00 17.04
C THR A 13 44.28 -20.20 18.35
N THR A 14 43.68 -20.58 19.50
CA THR A 14 43.61 -19.89 20.82
C THR A 14 43.94 -20.78 22.04
N ALA A 15 44.29 -20.23 23.23
CA ALA A 15 44.45 -20.94 24.53
C ALA A 15 44.23 -20.03 25.79
N ALA A 16 44.22 -20.57 27.03
CA ALA A 16 43.71 -19.90 28.27
C ALA A 16 44.44 -20.23 29.62
N SER A 17 44.10 -19.57 30.75
CA SER A 17 44.51 -19.87 32.16
C SER A 17 43.61 -19.19 33.26
N VAL A 18 43.78 -19.45 34.58
CA VAL A 18 42.79 -19.23 35.70
C VAL A 18 43.42 -18.89 37.10
N SER A 19 42.61 -18.35 38.06
CA SER A 19 42.81 -18.15 39.55
C SER A 19 43.41 -16.80 40.06
N GLU A 20 43.11 -16.22 41.26
CA GLU A 20 42.18 -16.53 42.39
C GLU A 20 41.85 -15.33 43.37
N LYS A 21 40.70 -15.39 44.08
CA LYS A 21 40.29 -14.85 45.43
C LYS A 21 40.20 -13.34 45.86
N SER A 22 39.18 -13.09 46.72
CA SER A 22 38.99 -12.02 47.76
C SER A 22 38.71 -10.56 47.33
N SER A 23 37.94 -9.72 48.06
CA SER A 23 37.01 -9.91 49.21
C SER A 23 36.09 -8.68 49.41
N SER A 24 35.05 -8.82 50.22
CA SER A 24 34.33 -7.77 50.99
C SER A 24 33.18 -7.02 50.33
N SER A 25 32.26 -6.55 51.18
CA SER A 25 30.90 -6.09 50.86
C SER A 25 30.56 -4.77 51.55
N GLU A 26 29.77 -3.91 50.88
CA GLU A 26 28.89 -2.95 51.57
C GLU A 26 27.50 -2.95 50.94
N SER A 27 26.51 -2.58 51.74
CA SER A 27 25.09 -2.58 51.37
C SER A 27 24.41 -1.34 51.94
N LEU A 28 23.81 -0.51 51.07
CA LEU A 28 23.00 0.62 51.47
C LEU A 28 21.62 0.53 50.82
N SER A 29 20.61 0.41 51.65
CA SER A 29 19.21 0.56 51.30
C SER A 29 18.74 1.97 51.62
N ASP A 30 17.99 2.62 50.73
CA ASP A 30 16.93 3.51 51.22
C ASP A 30 15.71 3.63 50.31
N GLN A 31 14.67 4.25 50.87
CA GLN A 31 13.27 4.34 50.50
C GLN A 31 12.97 4.74 49.04
N GLY A 32 12.12 3.92 48.41
CA GLY A 32 10.74 4.32 48.14
C GLY A 32 10.48 5.70 47.53
N SER A 33 10.45 5.75 46.20
CA SER A 33 9.40 6.52 45.50
C SER A 33 8.43 5.55 44.84
N SER A 34 7.16 5.60 45.25
CA SER A 34 6.06 4.89 44.58
C SER A 34 5.57 5.68 43.35
N ASP A 35 6.51 6.16 42.54
CA ASP A 35 6.22 6.87 41.29
C ASP A 35 5.32 6.01 40.41
N LEU A 36 4.13 6.55 40.16
CA LEU A 36 3.06 5.86 39.45
C LEU A 36 3.49 5.56 38.02
N LYS A 37 4.06 4.36 37.81
CA LYS A 37 3.98 3.62 36.56
C LYS A 37 2.52 3.30 36.29
N LYS A 38 1.75 4.33 35.93
CA LYS A 38 0.57 4.20 35.09
C LYS A 38 1.05 3.46 33.85
N SER A 39 0.77 2.16 33.81
CA SER A 39 0.80 1.43 32.56
C SER A 39 -0.06 2.23 31.60
N PHE A 40 0.54 2.77 30.54
CA PHE A 40 -0.22 3.27 29.42
C PHE A 40 -0.87 2.05 28.79
N ASP A 41 -2.05 1.69 29.29
CA ASP A 41 -2.86 0.61 28.77
C ASP A 41 -3.08 0.90 27.29
N ALA A 42 -2.43 0.11 26.45
CA ALA A 42 -2.13 0.49 25.08
C ALA A 42 -3.43 0.42 24.29
N VAL A 43 -4.10 1.57 24.14
CA VAL A 43 -5.47 1.71 23.64
C VAL A 43 -5.68 0.84 22.41
N VAL A 44 -6.28 -0.34 22.61
CA VAL A 44 -6.42 -1.36 21.58
C VAL A 44 -7.47 -0.88 20.59
N PHE A 45 -6.98 -0.27 19.50
CA PHE A 45 -7.83 0.21 18.44
C PHE A 45 -8.55 -0.97 17.77
N ASP A 46 -9.86 -1.02 17.96
CA ASP A 46 -10.72 -2.07 17.46
C ASP A 46 -11.28 -1.68 16.08
N VAL A 47 -10.72 -2.30 15.04
CA VAL A 47 -11.06 -2.08 13.63
C VAL A 47 -12.57 -2.30 13.36
N LEU A 48 -13.27 -3.11 14.16
CA LEU A 48 -14.70 -3.37 13.96
C LEU A 48 -15.62 -2.28 14.54
N LYS A 49 -15.09 -1.32 15.32
CA LYS A 49 -15.88 -0.20 15.88
C LYS A 49 -16.03 1.00 14.95
N VAL A 50 -15.22 1.10 13.89
CA VAL A 50 -15.32 2.17 12.89
C VAL A 50 -16.08 1.66 11.66
N THR A 51 -17.01 2.45 11.15
CA THR A 51 -17.89 2.03 10.06
C THR A 51 -17.18 2.02 8.70
N PRO A 52 -17.69 1.25 7.71
CA PRO A 52 -17.22 1.32 6.33
C PRO A 52 -17.30 2.72 5.70
N GLU A 53 -18.22 3.55 6.17
CA GLU A 53 -18.45 4.92 5.70
C GLU A 53 -17.34 5.86 6.21
N GLU A 54 -17.04 5.81 7.52
CA GLU A 54 -15.96 6.57 8.13
C GLU A 54 -14.60 6.18 7.56
N TYR A 55 -14.34 4.87 7.36
CA TYR A 55 -13.11 4.43 6.70
C TYR A 55 -13.00 4.93 5.27
N ALA A 56 -14.06 4.85 4.47
CA ALA A 56 -14.04 5.38 3.10
C ALA A 56 -13.83 6.91 3.08
N GLY A 57 -14.45 7.62 4.02
CA GLY A 57 -14.28 9.05 4.25
C GLY A 57 -12.83 9.42 4.57
N GLN A 58 -12.23 8.81 5.59
CA GLN A 58 -10.87 9.12 6.02
C GLN A 58 -9.81 8.74 4.97
N ILE A 59 -9.95 7.59 4.32
CA ILE A 59 -9.04 7.19 3.22
C ILE A 59 -9.11 8.22 2.09
N THR A 60 -10.32 8.64 1.69
CA THR A 60 -10.50 9.65 0.63
C THR A 60 -10.00 11.03 1.04
N LEU A 61 -10.14 11.41 2.31
CA LEU A 61 -9.59 12.66 2.87
C LEU A 61 -8.05 12.66 2.87
N MET A 62 -7.41 11.50 3.06
CA MET A 62 -5.95 11.33 2.97
C MET A 62 -5.44 11.27 1.52
N ASP A 63 -6.20 10.68 0.60
CA ASP A 63 -5.78 10.50 -0.81
C ASP A 63 -5.98 11.77 -1.66
N ALA A 64 -7.07 12.50 -1.43
CA ALA A 64 -7.43 13.70 -2.18
C ALA A 64 -6.33 14.80 -2.22
N PRO A 65 -5.67 15.20 -1.11
CA PRO A 65 -4.62 16.21 -1.17
C PRO A 65 -3.36 15.70 -1.91
N VAL A 66 -3.02 14.40 -1.78
CA VAL A 66 -1.86 13.82 -2.48
C VAL A 66 -2.11 13.75 -3.98
N PHE A 67 -3.32 13.36 -4.40
CA PHE A 67 -3.72 13.40 -5.82
C PHE A 67 -3.68 14.83 -6.38
N LYS A 68 -4.24 15.81 -5.66
CA LYS A 68 -4.27 17.23 -6.06
C LYS A 68 -2.88 17.89 -6.12
N ALA A 69 -1.87 17.31 -5.47
CA ALA A 69 -0.50 17.83 -5.49
C ALA A 69 0.30 17.41 -6.74
N ILE A 70 -0.17 16.41 -7.51
CA ILE A 70 0.55 15.90 -8.69
C ILE A 70 0.60 16.96 -9.80
N GLN A 71 1.81 17.36 -10.19
CA GLN A 71 2.02 18.33 -11.28
C GLN A 71 2.06 17.64 -12.66
N PRO A 72 1.59 18.29 -13.75
CA PRO A 72 1.68 17.75 -15.11
C PRO A 72 3.11 17.40 -15.57
N GLU A 73 4.10 18.09 -15.04
CA GLU A 73 5.53 17.90 -15.31
C GLU A 73 6.00 16.53 -14.78
N GLU A 74 5.52 16.12 -13.60
CA GLU A 74 5.82 14.80 -13.03
C GLU A 74 5.30 13.70 -13.97
N LEU A 75 4.05 13.82 -14.41
CA LEU A 75 3.37 12.87 -15.31
C LEU A 75 4.04 12.79 -16.69
N SER A 76 4.41 13.93 -17.27
CA SER A 76 5.04 13.99 -18.60
C SER A 76 6.53 13.56 -18.62
N SER A 77 7.23 13.68 -17.48
CA SER A 77 8.63 13.29 -17.34
C SER A 77 8.87 11.77 -17.40
N CYS A 78 7.84 10.96 -17.09
CA CYS A 78 7.97 9.53 -16.78
C CYS A 78 9.02 9.24 -15.69
N GLY A 79 9.11 10.08 -14.66
CA GLY A 79 10.16 10.04 -13.62
C GLY A 79 9.99 8.97 -12.54
N TRP A 80 8.76 8.60 -12.17
CA TRP A 80 8.45 7.72 -11.02
C TRP A 80 9.10 6.32 -11.08
N ASN A 81 9.42 5.81 -12.28
CA ASN A 81 10.11 4.52 -12.48
C ASN A 81 11.64 4.62 -12.55
N LYS A 82 12.23 5.81 -12.36
CA LYS A 82 13.69 6.05 -12.43
C LYS A 82 14.32 6.08 -11.03
N LYS A 83 15.65 6.05 -10.97
CA LYS A 83 16.41 6.22 -9.72
C LYS A 83 16.05 7.53 -9.01
N GLU A 84 16.06 8.63 -9.76
CA GLU A 84 15.77 9.99 -9.26
C GLU A 84 14.27 10.31 -9.15
N LYS A 85 13.43 9.28 -8.94
CA LYS A 85 11.96 9.42 -8.87
C LYS A 85 11.46 10.36 -7.78
N HIS A 86 12.17 10.42 -6.66
CA HIS A 86 11.82 11.29 -5.53
C HIS A 86 12.05 12.77 -5.83
N SER A 87 12.90 13.10 -6.81
CA SER A 87 13.16 14.47 -7.27
C SER A 87 12.35 14.85 -8.51
N SER A 88 12.03 13.86 -9.36
CA SER A 88 11.38 14.07 -10.67
C SER A 88 9.87 13.75 -10.70
N SER A 89 9.35 13.04 -9.70
CA SER A 89 7.92 12.72 -9.57
C SER A 89 7.51 12.52 -8.10
N PRO A 90 7.82 13.45 -7.18
CA PRO A 90 7.60 13.29 -5.73
C PRO A 90 6.15 12.96 -5.35
N ASN A 91 5.17 13.62 -5.96
CA ASN A 91 3.76 13.45 -5.61
C ASN A 91 3.19 12.18 -6.24
N VAL A 92 3.62 11.82 -7.46
CA VAL A 92 3.27 10.52 -8.06
C VAL A 92 3.78 9.37 -7.17
N VAL A 93 5.03 9.45 -6.70
CA VAL A 93 5.61 8.46 -5.78
C VAL A 93 4.91 8.47 -4.41
N ALA A 94 4.50 9.63 -3.91
CA ALA A 94 3.68 9.72 -2.69
C ALA A 94 2.29 9.08 -2.88
N PHE A 95 1.71 9.16 -4.08
CA PHE A 95 0.43 8.56 -4.41
C PHE A 95 0.52 7.03 -4.55
N THR A 96 1.58 6.48 -5.18
CA THR A 96 1.86 5.04 -5.09
C THR A 96 2.10 4.60 -3.64
N ARG A 97 2.76 5.42 -2.81
CA ARG A 97 2.94 5.14 -1.38
C ARG A 97 1.60 5.09 -0.63
N ARG A 98 0.65 5.97 -0.94
CA ARG A 98 -0.73 5.92 -0.40
C ARG A 98 -1.49 4.65 -0.80
N PHE A 99 -1.40 4.23 -2.06
CA PHE A 99 -1.94 2.96 -2.54
C PHE A 99 -1.39 1.78 -1.71
N ASN A 100 -0.07 1.63 -1.69
CA ASN A 100 0.61 0.54 -1.00
C ASN A 100 0.35 0.54 0.51
N GLN A 101 0.33 1.71 1.16
CA GLN A 101 -0.01 1.82 2.58
C GLN A 101 -1.43 1.31 2.86
N THR A 102 -2.39 1.67 2.03
CA THR A 102 -3.79 1.21 2.15
C THR A 102 -3.90 -0.29 1.93
N SER A 103 -3.25 -0.82 0.88
CA SER A 103 -3.27 -2.27 0.60
C SER A 103 -2.60 -3.10 1.71
N PHE A 104 -1.41 -2.70 2.17
CA PHE A 104 -0.71 -3.42 3.24
C PHE A 104 -1.44 -3.35 4.58
N TRP A 105 -2.11 -2.24 4.88
CA TRP A 105 -2.94 -2.11 6.08
C TRP A 105 -4.15 -3.08 6.04
N VAL A 106 -4.89 -3.15 4.93
CA VAL A 106 -5.97 -4.13 4.76
C VAL A 106 -5.47 -5.57 4.94
N VAL A 107 -4.34 -5.93 4.31
CA VAL A 107 -3.72 -7.25 4.50
C VAL A 107 -3.34 -7.49 5.96
N ARG A 108 -2.75 -6.49 6.63
CA ARG A 108 -2.31 -6.58 8.03
C ARG A 108 -3.49 -6.87 8.95
N GLU A 109 -4.53 -6.04 8.93
CA GLU A 109 -5.63 -6.16 9.90
C GLU A 109 -6.44 -7.46 9.71
N ILE A 110 -6.58 -7.95 8.47
CA ILE A 110 -7.16 -9.29 8.22
C ILE A 110 -6.25 -10.40 8.80
N LEU A 111 -4.93 -10.33 8.62
CA LEU A 111 -4.02 -11.36 9.12
C LEU A 111 -3.84 -11.36 10.65
N HIS A 112 -3.96 -10.19 11.31
CA HIS A 112 -3.81 -10.05 12.76
C HIS A 112 -5.11 -10.28 13.55
N ALA A 113 -6.24 -10.52 12.87
CA ALA A 113 -7.52 -10.81 13.50
C ALA A 113 -7.48 -12.14 14.29
N GLN A 114 -7.66 -12.03 15.61
CA GLN A 114 -7.38 -13.07 16.61
C GLN A 114 -8.15 -14.38 16.45
N THR A 115 -9.33 -14.36 15.82
CA THR A 115 -10.16 -15.56 15.58
C THR A 115 -10.65 -15.63 14.14
N LEU A 116 -11.00 -16.83 13.69
CA LEU A 116 -11.59 -17.04 12.35
C LEU A 116 -12.86 -16.21 12.13
N LYS A 117 -13.70 -16.04 13.17
CA LYS A 117 -14.93 -15.24 13.12
C LYS A 117 -14.63 -13.75 12.96
N ILE A 118 -13.80 -13.20 13.85
CA ILE A 118 -13.36 -11.79 13.79
C ILE A 118 -12.69 -11.51 12.43
N ARG A 119 -11.88 -12.44 11.92
CA ARG A 119 -11.22 -12.28 10.61
C ARG A 119 -12.21 -12.23 9.45
N ALA A 120 -13.30 -13.00 9.48
CA ALA A 120 -14.37 -12.92 8.49
C ALA A 120 -15.15 -11.61 8.60
N GLU A 121 -15.36 -11.09 9.81
CA GLU A 121 -16.00 -9.80 10.07
C GLU A 121 -15.14 -8.62 9.57
N VAL A 122 -13.82 -8.65 9.80
CA VAL A 122 -12.84 -7.67 9.28
C VAL A 122 -12.73 -7.75 7.75
N LEU A 123 -12.74 -8.94 7.15
CA LEU A 123 -12.74 -9.09 5.69
C LEU A 123 -14.07 -8.55 5.08
N SER A 124 -15.21 -8.84 5.73
CA SER A 124 -16.52 -8.28 5.37
C SER A 124 -16.57 -6.75 5.54
N LEU A 125 -15.90 -6.19 6.54
CA LEU A 125 -15.75 -4.75 6.72
C LEU A 125 -15.04 -4.12 5.52
N TYR A 126 -13.87 -4.62 5.13
CA TYR A 126 -13.11 -4.05 4.01
C TYR A 126 -13.81 -4.18 2.65
N ILE A 127 -14.58 -5.24 2.40
CA ILE A 127 -15.44 -5.33 1.22
C ILE A 127 -16.48 -4.19 1.20
N ARG A 128 -17.11 -3.91 2.34
CA ARG A 128 -18.09 -2.82 2.48
C ARG A 128 -17.42 -1.45 2.37
N THR A 129 -16.20 -1.29 2.89
CA THR A 129 -15.38 -0.08 2.73
C THR A 129 -15.02 0.16 1.26
N ALA A 130 -14.60 -0.88 0.53
CA ALA A 130 -14.34 -0.80 -0.91
C ALA A 130 -15.60 -0.42 -1.71
N LYS A 131 -16.78 -0.90 -1.32
CA LYS A 131 -18.05 -0.43 -1.91
C LYS A 131 -18.28 1.06 -1.64
N LYS A 132 -18.06 1.53 -0.40
CA LYS A 132 -18.21 2.96 -0.05
C LYS A 132 -17.20 3.87 -0.74
N LEU A 133 -15.95 3.43 -0.90
CA LEU A 133 -14.95 4.12 -1.73
C LEU A 133 -15.38 4.20 -3.20
N CYS A 134 -16.07 3.18 -3.72
CA CYS A 134 -16.64 3.21 -5.06
C CYS A 134 -17.84 4.17 -5.17
N ASP A 135 -18.71 4.21 -4.15
CA ASP A 135 -19.82 5.17 -4.06
C ASP A 135 -19.30 6.63 -4.01
N MET A 136 -18.12 6.85 -3.43
CA MET A 136 -17.40 8.13 -3.38
C MET A 136 -16.53 8.44 -4.60
N ASN A 137 -16.49 7.56 -5.62
CA ASN A 137 -15.59 7.65 -6.78
C ASN A 137 -14.08 7.73 -6.44
N ASN A 138 -13.64 7.20 -5.29
CA ASN A 138 -12.22 7.04 -4.98
C ASN A 138 -11.69 5.71 -5.53
N LEU A 139 -11.60 5.63 -6.86
CA LEU A 139 -11.24 4.41 -7.59
C LEU A 139 -9.80 3.96 -7.33
N HIS A 140 -8.89 4.91 -7.01
CA HIS A 140 -7.56 4.61 -6.50
C HIS A 140 -7.60 3.71 -5.25
N ALA A 141 -8.37 4.09 -4.24
CA ALA A 141 -8.50 3.32 -3.02
C ALA A 141 -9.33 2.04 -3.19
N VAL A 142 -10.36 2.02 -4.05
CA VAL A 142 -11.08 0.77 -4.38
C VAL A 142 -10.10 -0.26 -4.94
N MET A 143 -9.25 0.12 -5.89
CA MET A 143 -8.23 -0.76 -6.44
C MET A 143 -7.21 -1.21 -5.38
N ALA A 144 -6.82 -0.33 -4.45
CA ALA A 144 -5.93 -0.67 -3.34
C ALA A 144 -6.53 -1.76 -2.42
N VAL A 145 -7.83 -1.68 -2.10
CA VAL A 145 -8.51 -2.68 -1.26
C VAL A 145 -8.79 -3.97 -2.04
N VAL A 146 -9.26 -3.90 -3.29
CA VAL A 146 -9.53 -5.09 -4.12
C VAL A 146 -8.25 -5.90 -4.35
N SER A 147 -7.15 -5.25 -4.75
CA SER A 147 -5.86 -5.93 -4.94
C SER A 147 -5.26 -6.49 -3.63
N ALA A 148 -5.53 -5.86 -2.48
CA ALA A 148 -5.18 -6.42 -1.17
C ALA A 148 -5.95 -7.71 -0.86
N LEU A 149 -7.25 -7.75 -1.14
CA LEU A 149 -8.09 -8.93 -0.94
C LEU A 149 -7.76 -10.08 -1.91
N GLN A 150 -7.41 -9.75 -3.17
CA GLN A 150 -6.91 -10.71 -4.17
C GLN A 150 -5.48 -11.17 -3.91
N SER A 151 -4.72 -10.50 -3.04
CA SER A 151 -3.32 -10.84 -2.80
C SER A 151 -3.17 -12.27 -2.23
N ALA A 152 -2.09 -12.95 -2.61
CA ALA A 152 -1.80 -14.32 -2.18
C ALA A 152 -1.93 -14.62 -0.67
N PRO A 153 -1.61 -13.71 0.29
CA PRO A 153 -1.87 -13.95 1.71
C PRO A 153 -3.36 -13.96 2.10
N ILE A 154 -4.23 -13.24 1.39
CA ILE A 154 -5.66 -13.11 1.72
C ILE A 154 -6.52 -14.07 0.88
N PHE A 155 -6.28 -14.16 -0.42
CA PHE A 155 -7.05 -15.02 -1.34
C PHE A 155 -7.05 -16.50 -0.91
N ARG A 156 -5.92 -17.00 -0.39
CA ARG A 156 -5.78 -18.39 0.09
C ARG A 156 -6.56 -18.73 1.37
N LEU A 157 -7.18 -17.75 2.04
CA LEU A 157 -7.83 -17.93 3.34
C LEU A 157 -9.23 -18.57 3.20
N THR A 158 -9.35 -19.70 2.51
CA THR A 158 -10.62 -20.35 2.10
C THR A 158 -11.66 -20.45 3.23
N LYS A 159 -11.26 -20.88 4.43
CA LYS A 159 -12.14 -20.95 5.62
C LYS A 159 -12.71 -19.60 6.06
N THR A 160 -12.02 -18.50 5.76
CA THR A 160 -12.48 -17.12 6.05
C THR A 160 -13.47 -16.66 4.98
N TRP A 161 -13.13 -16.86 3.70
CA TRP A 161 -14.02 -16.55 2.57
C TRP A 161 -15.35 -17.32 2.62
N ALA A 162 -15.33 -18.56 3.12
CA ALA A 162 -16.52 -19.39 3.32
C ALA A 162 -17.49 -18.88 4.42
N LEU A 163 -17.07 -17.94 5.27
CA LEU A 163 -17.91 -17.33 6.31
C LEU A 163 -18.54 -15.99 5.88
N LEU A 164 -18.27 -15.50 4.68
CA LEU A 164 -18.88 -14.27 4.18
C LEU A 164 -20.38 -14.44 3.92
N SER A 165 -21.14 -13.37 4.13
CA SER A 165 -22.53 -13.34 3.67
C SER A 165 -22.57 -13.37 2.13
N ARG A 166 -23.66 -13.92 1.56
CA ARG A 166 -23.88 -13.90 0.10
C ARG A 166 -23.86 -12.47 -0.47
N LYS A 167 -24.28 -11.48 0.32
CA LYS A 167 -24.29 -10.06 -0.04
C LYS A 167 -22.89 -9.48 -0.13
N ASP A 168 -22.02 -9.78 0.85
CA ASP A 168 -20.64 -9.29 0.85
C ASP A 168 -19.83 -9.98 -0.25
N LYS A 169 -19.99 -11.30 -0.44
CA LYS A 169 -19.35 -11.99 -1.56
C LYS A 169 -19.76 -11.40 -2.91
N ALA A 170 -21.05 -11.23 -3.19
CA ALA A 170 -21.52 -10.61 -4.43
C ALA A 170 -21.08 -9.14 -4.59
N THR A 171 -20.85 -8.43 -3.49
CA THR A 171 -20.27 -7.08 -3.50
C THR A 171 -18.80 -7.11 -3.91
N PHE A 172 -18.01 -8.04 -3.37
CA PHE A 172 -16.63 -8.27 -3.78
C PHE A 172 -16.53 -8.72 -5.25
N ASP A 173 -17.30 -9.73 -5.65
CA ASP A 173 -17.32 -10.26 -7.03
C ASP A 173 -17.64 -9.13 -8.05
N ARG A 174 -18.52 -8.18 -7.70
CA ARG A 174 -18.82 -6.99 -8.53
C ARG A 174 -17.71 -5.95 -8.55
N LEU A 175 -17.01 -5.74 -7.43
CA LEU A 175 -15.90 -4.79 -7.35
C LEU A 175 -14.67 -5.29 -8.10
N ASP A 176 -14.37 -6.59 -7.99
CA ASP A 176 -13.34 -7.27 -8.79
C ASP A 176 -13.65 -7.13 -10.29
N TYR A 177 -14.87 -7.50 -10.72
CA TYR A 177 -15.30 -7.35 -12.11
C TYR A 177 -15.15 -5.93 -12.65
N LEU A 178 -15.46 -4.88 -11.86
CA LEU A 178 -15.26 -3.49 -12.26
C LEU A 178 -13.77 -3.13 -12.40
N MET A 179 -12.93 -3.66 -11.50
CA MET A 179 -11.49 -3.38 -11.39
C MET A 179 -10.62 -4.33 -12.24
N SER A 180 -11.23 -5.30 -12.93
CA SER A 180 -10.54 -6.31 -13.73
C SER A 180 -9.61 -5.70 -14.78
N LYS A 181 -8.47 -6.36 -15.00
CA LYS A 181 -7.42 -5.93 -15.94
C LYS A 181 -7.78 -6.22 -17.41
N GLU A 182 -8.87 -6.95 -17.65
CA GLU A 182 -9.46 -7.27 -18.96
C GLU A 182 -9.53 -6.08 -19.91
N ASP A 183 -9.18 -6.31 -21.18
CA ASP A 183 -9.08 -5.28 -22.23
C ASP A 183 -8.46 -3.96 -21.70
N ASN A 184 -7.27 -4.07 -21.09
CA ASN A 184 -6.54 -2.93 -20.52
C ASN A 184 -7.34 -2.16 -19.44
N TYR A 185 -8.13 -2.87 -18.64
CA TYR A 185 -9.13 -2.35 -17.70
C TYR A 185 -10.28 -1.58 -18.38
N LYS A 186 -10.92 -2.17 -19.41
CA LYS A 186 -11.99 -1.50 -20.17
C LYS A 186 -13.13 -1.01 -19.27
N ARG A 187 -13.61 -1.88 -18.39
CA ARG A 187 -14.77 -1.63 -17.50
C ARG A 187 -14.53 -0.41 -16.60
N LEU A 188 -13.31 -0.27 -16.09
CA LEU A 188 -12.89 0.90 -15.30
C LEU A 188 -12.82 2.18 -16.14
N ARG A 189 -12.32 2.12 -17.38
CA ARG A 189 -12.32 3.28 -18.31
C ARG A 189 -13.75 3.70 -18.68
N ASP A 190 -14.61 2.73 -18.98
CA ASP A 190 -16.02 2.95 -19.30
C ASP A 190 -16.73 3.66 -18.12
N PHE A 191 -16.54 3.15 -16.89
CA PHE A 191 -17.11 3.72 -15.67
C PHE A 191 -16.60 5.15 -15.38
N ILE A 192 -15.30 5.39 -15.53
CA ILE A 192 -14.73 6.75 -15.39
C ILE A 192 -15.34 7.71 -16.43
N SER A 193 -15.59 7.22 -17.64
CA SER A 193 -16.16 8.02 -18.74
C SER A 193 -17.64 8.39 -18.49
N SER A 194 -18.42 7.49 -17.87
CA SER A 194 -19.82 7.79 -17.47
C SER A 194 -19.93 8.74 -16.27
N GLN A 195 -18.85 8.91 -15.49
CA GLN A 195 -18.80 9.72 -14.26
C GLN A 195 -18.21 11.13 -14.48
N SER A 196 -18.06 11.57 -15.73
CA SER A 196 -17.35 12.79 -16.16
C SER A 196 -17.79 14.12 -15.52
N MET A 197 -18.96 14.17 -14.89
CA MET A 197 -19.49 15.35 -14.19
C MET A 197 -19.25 15.34 -12.67
N VAL A 198 -18.58 14.32 -12.11
CA VAL A 198 -18.40 14.12 -10.66
C VAL A 198 -16.92 14.11 -10.28
N SER A 199 -16.59 14.69 -9.12
CA SER A 199 -15.24 14.59 -8.55
C SER A 199 -14.85 13.13 -8.31
N CYS A 200 -13.73 12.71 -8.87
CA CYS A 200 -13.23 11.33 -8.87
C CYS A 200 -11.73 11.32 -8.55
N ILE A 201 -11.27 10.30 -7.82
CA ILE A 201 -9.83 10.03 -7.64
C ILE A 201 -9.49 8.80 -8.50
N PRO A 202 -8.92 8.98 -9.71
CA PRO A 202 -8.67 7.88 -10.64
C PRO A 202 -7.53 6.98 -10.18
N TYR A 203 -7.60 5.70 -10.54
CA TYR A 203 -6.50 4.76 -10.37
C TYR A 203 -5.38 5.03 -11.40
N LEU A 204 -4.28 5.61 -10.95
CA LEU A 204 -3.09 5.85 -11.76
C LEU A 204 -2.16 4.62 -11.73
N GLU A 205 -2.03 3.90 -12.85
CA GLU A 205 -1.01 2.86 -13.00
C GLU A 205 0.34 3.45 -13.42
N GLU A 206 1.40 3.07 -12.70
CA GLU A 206 2.80 3.40 -12.99
C GLU A 206 3.26 2.95 -14.39
N GLY A 207 2.51 2.04 -15.04
CA GLY A 207 2.73 1.60 -16.42
C GLY A 207 1.84 2.26 -17.49
N LYS A 208 0.79 3.02 -17.13
CA LYS A 208 -0.20 3.55 -18.11
C LYS A 208 0.06 4.97 -18.59
N ILE A 209 0.60 5.85 -17.74
CA ILE A 209 0.97 7.22 -18.13
C ILE A 209 1.98 7.18 -19.32
N PHE A 210 2.77 6.10 -19.39
CA PHE A 210 3.65 5.80 -20.53
C PHE A 210 2.92 5.54 -21.87
N ARG A 211 1.71 4.95 -21.86
CA ARG A 211 0.92 4.66 -23.08
C ARG A 211 0.25 5.90 -23.66
N LEU A 212 -0.15 6.83 -22.78
CA LEU A 212 -0.60 8.18 -23.13
C LEU A 212 0.39 8.83 -24.12
N ARG A 213 1.67 8.88 -23.73
CA ARG A 213 2.80 9.38 -24.52
C ARG A 213 2.97 8.69 -25.89
N LYS A 214 2.59 7.42 -26.04
CA LYS A 214 2.72 6.71 -27.34
C LYS A 214 1.69 7.24 -28.34
N LYS A 215 0.41 7.29 -27.96
CA LYS A 215 -0.64 7.92 -28.78
C LYS A 215 -0.36 9.39 -29.07
N THR A 216 0.06 10.17 -28.06
CA THR A 216 0.34 11.60 -28.26
C THR A 216 1.53 11.83 -29.19
N LYS A 217 2.59 11.01 -29.16
CA LYS A 217 3.73 11.14 -30.10
C LYS A 217 3.43 10.63 -31.51
N GLU A 218 2.58 9.62 -31.64
CA GLU A 218 2.10 9.14 -32.94
C GLU A 218 1.15 10.18 -33.58
N GLY A 219 0.29 10.84 -32.79
CA GLY A 219 -0.59 11.92 -33.25
C GLY A 219 0.11 13.26 -33.52
N GLN A 220 1.05 13.69 -32.66
CA GLN A 220 1.79 14.95 -32.86
C GLN A 220 2.72 14.91 -34.10
N LYS A 221 3.12 13.72 -34.57
CA LYS A 221 3.80 13.57 -35.86
C LYS A 221 2.91 13.87 -37.08
N ALA A 222 1.60 13.99 -36.90
CA ALA A 222 0.64 14.31 -37.96
C ALA A 222 0.06 15.74 -37.86
N ALA A 223 0.45 16.54 -36.86
CA ALA A 223 -0.14 17.84 -36.58
C ALA A 223 0.93 18.92 -36.30
N GLN A 224 1.54 19.44 -37.37
CA GLN A 224 2.47 20.57 -37.29
C GLN A 224 1.67 21.89 -37.27
N GLY A 225 1.47 22.49 -36.10
CA GLY A 225 0.78 23.78 -35.95
C GLY A 225 0.95 24.37 -34.54
N PRO A 226 0.91 25.71 -34.38
CA PRO A 226 1.13 26.36 -33.09
C PRO A 226 -0.08 26.19 -32.16
N LEU A 227 0.12 25.52 -31.02
CA LEU A 227 -0.92 25.34 -30.01
C LEU A 227 -0.84 26.42 -28.93
N THR A 228 -1.93 27.16 -28.75
CA THR A 228 -2.11 28.15 -27.68
C THR A 228 -2.47 27.49 -26.34
N PRO A 229 -2.23 28.15 -25.19
CA PRO A 229 -2.33 27.51 -23.88
C PRO A 229 -3.78 27.37 -23.39
N SER A 230 -4.41 26.22 -23.68
CA SER A 230 -5.70 25.83 -23.09
C SER A 230 -5.84 24.30 -23.02
N CYS A 231 -5.25 23.67 -21.99
CA CYS A 231 -5.31 22.20 -21.83
C CYS A 231 -5.30 21.70 -20.36
N SER A 232 -6.03 22.37 -19.46
CA SER A 232 -6.32 21.86 -18.10
C SER A 232 -7.17 20.56 -18.07
N SER A 233 -7.51 20.00 -19.24
CA SER A 233 -8.38 18.83 -19.40
C SER A 233 -7.62 17.51 -19.68
N MET A 234 -6.29 17.51 -19.70
CA MET A 234 -5.47 16.37 -20.19
C MET A 234 -4.84 15.51 -19.08
N LEU A 235 -5.57 15.27 -17.98
CA LEU A 235 -5.08 14.51 -16.81
C LEU A 235 -5.93 13.25 -16.51
N LEU A 236 -6.54 12.66 -17.54
CA LEU A 236 -7.47 11.53 -17.42
C LEU A 236 -7.54 10.66 -18.71
N LEU A 237 -6.54 9.79 -18.95
CA LEU A 237 -6.51 8.75 -20.01
C LEU A 237 -5.65 7.53 -19.63
#